data_AF-A0AA38LWJ4-F1
#
_entry.id   AF-A0AA38LWJ4-F1
#
_cell.length_a   1.000
_cell.length_b   1.000
_cell.length_c   1.000
_cell.angle_alpha   90.00
_cell.angle_beta   90.00
_cell.angle_gamma   90.00
#
_symmetry.space_group_name_H-M   'P 1'
#
loop_
_entity.id
_entity.type
_entity.pdbx_description
1 polymer ?
#
loop_
_entity_poly.entity_id
_entity_poly.type
_entity_poly.pdbx_seq_one_letter_code
_entity_poly.pdbx_strand_id
1 'polypeptide(L)'
;MREAEEVCIEKDPEGNHLYLQVAYCIFQALKGMMTFDANDLSTALEISKNVQVMATALRKPSDGLMSRFGSLVKSGAGVQRLKGMSVMERHAELVYAESSLFKALLAIIAGGDWFGMIREALSMRAAWGIYRTMQTFIEEADAHGYDDDIDMDFRSGVALGAGTSSLMLSLLPGKVLKIAEVLGYGGDRDAALKVLYSAGGWSKDADVPIHDEHNEGLRRPVVDLILLTFHLVLALLMPIAGVDIPMARKILEYNMRIYPDEGIFFLYFQARLFTAECNPDKANESLQRAMDLKLEYVQLQHMCLWDYANNYTMSGNWKGALDCYNILREESNWSRAVYTYSTAACIVELVSDGYPGASLVEAEKLMKEVPKLTKKLAGKSLPIEKLVSRKTRKFESQGHRLFLPGIELAYVFGSLGHAPRRTLISSLIPRIDKRMADLQAQTPEAYGAGYWDDLVLGHFLRGVCKAMARYQPPQADELARAVQSTDPSDAELDAGAEEDMLAAIKNSPHVELDHYIVYHCHFELGKLYSQRGENKSAYKHFDVVMTGKLSELNKHEQKAQGKYSLEGALLMKTHSAIQALKEGNTAA
;
A
#
# COMPACT_ATOMS: atom_id res chain seq x y z
N MET A 1 -22.63 -2.64 -3.15
CA MET A 1 -22.37 -2.46 -1.69
C MET A 1 -23.65 -2.08 -0.96
N ARG A 2 -24.37 -1.00 -1.33
CA ARG A 2 -25.68 -0.70 -0.72
C ARG A 2 -26.71 -1.80 -0.88
N GLU A 3 -26.81 -2.42 -2.06
CA GLU A 3 -27.68 -3.59 -2.26
C GLU A 3 -27.40 -4.68 -1.21
N ALA A 4 -26.12 -4.95 -0.91
CA ALA A 4 -25.74 -5.91 0.11
C ALA A 4 -26.10 -5.44 1.54
N GLU A 5 -26.03 -4.13 1.82
CA GLU A 5 -26.51 -3.55 3.08
C GLU A 5 -28.03 -3.69 3.23
N GLU A 6 -28.78 -3.37 2.17
CA GLU A 6 -30.24 -3.50 2.11
C GLU A 6 -30.65 -4.95 2.33
N VAL A 7 -29.99 -5.91 1.66
CA VAL A 7 -30.22 -7.35 1.87
C VAL A 7 -29.96 -7.77 3.32
N CYS A 8 -28.91 -7.24 3.98
CA CYS A 8 -28.65 -7.56 5.39
C CYS A 8 -29.79 -7.05 6.30
N ILE A 9 -30.29 -5.84 6.04
CA ILE A 9 -31.37 -5.22 6.82
C ILE A 9 -32.71 -5.94 6.56
N GLU A 10 -33.03 -6.23 5.31
CA GLU A 10 -34.28 -6.89 4.92
C GLU A 10 -34.39 -8.32 5.44
N LYS A 11 -33.26 -9.06 5.45
CA LYS A 11 -33.22 -10.46 5.93
C LYS A 11 -33.13 -10.59 7.45
N ASP A 12 -32.75 -9.54 8.17
CA ASP A 12 -32.63 -9.54 9.63
C ASP A 12 -33.12 -8.21 10.24
N PRO A 13 -34.42 -7.88 10.10
CA PRO A 13 -34.97 -6.61 10.54
C PRO A 13 -34.92 -6.41 12.06
N GLU A 14 -34.93 -7.51 12.83
CA GLU A 14 -34.82 -7.49 14.28
C GLU A 14 -33.37 -7.46 14.78
N GLY A 15 -32.41 -7.66 13.87
CA GLY A 15 -31.00 -7.61 14.18
C GLY A 15 -30.51 -8.75 15.07
N ASN A 16 -31.04 -9.97 14.89
CA ASN A 16 -30.77 -11.13 15.73
C ASN A 16 -29.86 -12.18 15.05
N HIS A 17 -29.59 -12.05 13.75
CA HIS A 17 -28.82 -13.02 12.99
C HIS A 17 -27.32 -12.67 13.00
N LEU A 18 -26.54 -13.39 13.80
CA LEU A 18 -25.11 -13.14 14.06
C LEU A 18 -24.30 -12.80 12.78
N TYR A 19 -24.51 -13.58 11.71
CA TYR A 19 -23.75 -13.42 10.46
C TYR A 19 -24.22 -12.25 9.58
N LEU A 20 -25.51 -11.91 9.61
CA LEU A 20 -26.00 -10.75 8.86
C LEU A 20 -25.60 -9.46 9.58
N GLN A 21 -25.58 -9.49 10.92
CA GLN A 21 -25.08 -8.39 11.73
C GLN A 21 -23.59 -8.13 11.55
N VAL A 22 -22.74 -9.17 11.49
CA VAL A 22 -21.31 -8.96 11.21
C VAL A 22 -21.07 -8.53 9.76
N ALA A 23 -21.83 -9.05 8.78
CA ALA A 23 -21.75 -8.59 7.40
C ALA A 23 -22.10 -7.11 7.27
N TYR A 24 -23.21 -6.68 7.88
CA TYR A 24 -23.59 -5.28 7.95
C TYR A 24 -22.52 -4.41 8.64
N CYS A 25 -21.94 -4.91 9.74
CA CYS A 25 -20.82 -4.25 10.40
C CYS A 25 -19.60 -4.06 9.48
N ILE A 26 -19.27 -5.05 8.65
CA ILE A 26 -18.16 -4.95 7.68
C ILE A 26 -18.45 -3.87 6.64
N PHE A 27 -19.66 -3.84 6.08
CA PHE A 27 -20.04 -2.82 5.10
C PHE A 27 -19.99 -1.40 5.69
N GLN A 28 -20.51 -1.21 6.90
CA GLN A 28 -20.45 0.08 7.58
C GLN A 28 -19.01 0.46 7.97
N ALA A 29 -18.19 -0.50 8.40
CA ALA A 29 -16.77 -0.26 8.65
C ALA A 29 -16.04 0.16 7.37
N LEU A 30 -16.29 -0.52 6.26
CA LEU A 30 -15.72 -0.18 4.95
C LEU A 30 -16.19 1.20 4.50
N LYS A 31 -17.48 1.51 4.62
CA LYS A 31 -18.03 2.85 4.37
C LYS A 31 -17.32 3.91 5.21
N GLY A 32 -17.28 3.77 6.53
CA GLY A 32 -16.63 4.73 7.42
C GLY A 32 -15.14 4.92 7.09
N MET A 33 -14.43 3.84 6.76
CA MET A 33 -13.04 3.93 6.30
C MET A 33 -12.91 4.65 4.96
N MET A 34 -13.78 4.38 3.97
CA MET A 34 -13.73 5.00 2.66
C MET A 34 -14.12 6.48 2.68
N THR A 35 -15.20 6.84 3.39
CA THR A 35 -15.71 8.22 3.44
C THR A 35 -14.85 9.11 4.33
N PHE A 36 -14.19 8.53 5.33
CA PHE A 36 -13.47 9.24 6.40
C PHE A 36 -14.34 10.35 7.04
N ASP A 37 -15.66 10.16 7.02
CA ASP A 37 -16.62 11.05 7.64
C ASP A 37 -16.76 10.71 9.12
N ALA A 38 -16.83 11.73 9.98
CA ALA A 38 -16.88 11.52 11.42
C ALA A 38 -18.16 10.79 11.86
N ASN A 39 -19.28 11.02 11.19
CA ASN A 39 -20.54 10.33 11.51
C ASN A 39 -20.48 8.88 11.04
N ASP A 40 -20.07 8.62 9.80
CA ASP A 40 -19.96 7.24 9.30
C ASP A 40 -18.99 6.40 10.15
N LEU A 41 -17.83 6.97 10.54
CA LEU A 41 -16.88 6.31 11.44
C LEU A 41 -17.49 6.02 12.82
N SER A 42 -18.25 6.97 13.37
CA SER A 42 -18.93 6.80 14.66
C SER A 42 -20.03 5.73 14.59
N THR A 43 -20.84 5.75 13.54
CA THR A 43 -21.90 4.75 13.30
C THR A 43 -21.30 3.35 13.14
N ALA A 44 -20.25 3.20 12.32
CA ALA A 44 -19.56 1.93 12.16
C ALA A 44 -18.97 1.42 13.48
N LEU A 45 -18.42 2.32 14.31
CA LEU A 45 -17.86 1.98 15.61
C LEU A 45 -18.95 1.52 16.61
N GLU A 46 -20.13 2.14 16.58
CA GLU A 46 -21.28 1.75 17.39
C GLU A 46 -21.81 0.38 16.97
N ILE A 47 -22.01 0.16 15.67
CA ILE A 47 -22.43 -1.13 15.13
C ILE A 47 -21.44 -2.24 15.52
N SER A 48 -20.13 -1.97 15.40
CA SER A 48 -19.09 -2.92 15.82
C SER A 48 -19.20 -3.32 17.30
N LYS A 49 -19.57 -2.37 18.18
CA LYS A 49 -19.81 -2.67 19.61
C LYS A 49 -21.06 -3.51 19.82
N ASN A 50 -22.14 -3.23 19.09
CA ASN A 50 -23.39 -3.98 19.19
C ASN A 50 -23.19 -5.45 18.76
N VAL A 51 -22.46 -5.68 17.66
CA VAL A 51 -22.08 -7.02 17.21
C VAL A 51 -21.21 -7.74 18.25
N GLN A 52 -20.28 -7.04 18.90
CA GLN A 52 -19.50 -7.64 20.01
C GLN A 52 -20.37 -8.07 21.19
N VAL A 53 -21.39 -7.28 21.56
CA VAL A 53 -22.31 -7.61 22.65
C VAL A 53 -23.12 -8.86 22.30
N MET A 54 -23.67 -8.91 21.09
CA MET A 54 -24.38 -10.09 20.58
C MET A 54 -23.49 -11.34 20.60
N ALA A 55 -22.30 -11.26 20.01
CA ALA A 55 -21.36 -12.37 19.98
C ALA A 55 -21.00 -12.81 21.41
N THR A 56 -20.82 -11.87 22.34
CA THR A 56 -20.55 -12.19 23.75
C THR A 56 -21.68 -12.96 24.41
N ALA A 57 -22.94 -12.64 24.11
CA ALA A 57 -24.09 -13.36 24.64
C ALA A 57 -24.20 -14.80 24.12
N LEU A 58 -23.67 -15.07 22.92
CA LEU A 58 -23.67 -16.40 22.29
C LEU A 58 -22.40 -17.21 22.55
N ARG A 59 -21.34 -16.58 23.07
CA ARG A 59 -20.10 -17.27 23.42
C ARG A 59 -20.29 -18.17 24.64
N LYS A 60 -19.55 -19.27 24.66
CA LYS A 60 -19.45 -20.13 25.84
C LYS A 60 -19.02 -19.27 27.05
N PRO A 61 -19.74 -19.30 28.19
CA PRO A 61 -19.34 -18.57 29.38
C PRO A 61 -17.90 -18.89 29.79
N SER A 62 -17.15 -17.90 30.25
CA SER A 62 -15.84 -18.17 30.81
C SER A 62 -15.99 -18.86 32.16
N ASP A 63 -15.35 -20.02 32.35
CA ASP A 63 -15.22 -20.62 33.67
C ASP A 63 -14.63 -19.57 34.64
N GLY A 64 -15.20 -19.44 35.84
CA GLY A 64 -14.95 -18.31 36.75
C GLY A 64 -13.48 -18.03 37.09
N LEU A 65 -13.25 -16.97 37.89
CA LEU A 65 -11.93 -16.38 38.20
C LEU A 65 -10.84 -17.41 38.63
N MET A 66 -11.23 -18.54 39.22
CA MET A 66 -10.35 -19.65 39.61
C MET A 66 -9.74 -20.44 38.43
N SER A 67 -10.39 -20.50 37.26
CA SER A 67 -9.88 -21.20 36.07
C SER A 67 -8.77 -20.43 35.36
N ARG A 68 -8.76 -19.08 35.49
CA ARG A 68 -7.81 -18.17 34.85
C ARG A 68 -6.40 -18.27 35.41
N PHE A 69 -6.26 -18.67 36.68
CA PHE A 69 -4.95 -18.89 37.31
C PHE A 69 -4.34 -20.25 36.90
N GLY A 70 -5.15 -21.23 36.50
CA GLY A 70 -4.68 -22.54 36.01
C GLY A 70 -4.45 -22.61 34.48
N SER A 71 -5.15 -21.78 33.69
CA SER A 71 -5.09 -21.81 32.22
C SER A 71 -3.92 -21.03 31.61
N LEU A 72 -3.25 -20.17 32.39
CA LEU A 72 -2.12 -19.36 31.92
C LEU A 72 -0.83 -20.18 31.68
N VAL A 73 -0.83 -21.48 32.02
CA VAL A 73 0.39 -22.33 32.07
C VAL A 73 0.33 -23.56 31.14
N LYS A 74 -0.82 -23.88 30.51
CA LYS A 74 -0.92 -25.01 29.57
C LYS A 74 -1.28 -24.57 28.16
N SER A 75 -0.28 -24.57 27.26
CA SER A 75 -0.51 -24.60 25.81
C SER A 75 -1.44 -25.77 25.48
N GLY A 76 -2.70 -25.48 25.13
CA GLY A 76 -3.73 -26.50 24.85
C GLY A 76 -5.06 -26.28 25.56
N ALA A 77 -5.12 -25.48 26.64
CA ALA A 77 -6.38 -25.22 27.34
C ALA A 77 -7.43 -24.50 26.47
N GLY A 78 -6.98 -23.58 25.59
CA GLY A 78 -7.85 -22.88 24.64
C GLY A 78 -8.43 -23.80 23.56
N VAL A 79 -7.60 -24.67 22.98
CA VAL A 79 -8.03 -25.63 21.96
C VAL A 79 -8.99 -26.67 22.56
N GLN A 80 -8.71 -27.16 23.76
CA GLN A 80 -9.62 -28.08 24.45
C GLN A 80 -10.98 -27.45 24.74
N ARG A 81 -11.01 -26.15 25.03
CA ARG A 81 -12.25 -25.40 25.21
C ARG A 81 -13.06 -25.34 23.90
N LEU A 82 -12.42 -25.06 22.76
CA LEU A 82 -13.04 -25.03 21.43
C LEU A 82 -13.59 -26.40 21.01
N LYS A 83 -12.86 -27.49 21.30
CA LYS A 83 -13.34 -28.87 21.07
C LYS A 83 -14.69 -29.12 21.76
N GLY A 84 -14.86 -28.60 22.97
CA GLY A 84 -16.11 -28.70 23.73
C GLY A 84 -17.14 -27.59 23.48
N MET A 85 -16.99 -26.78 22.42
CA MET A 85 -18.00 -25.80 22.00
C MET A 85 -18.92 -26.38 20.93
N SER A 86 -20.18 -25.97 20.94
CA SER A 86 -21.11 -26.13 19.83
C SER A 86 -20.68 -25.31 18.61
N VAL A 87 -21.25 -25.60 17.44
CA VAL A 87 -21.04 -24.82 16.20
C VAL A 87 -21.33 -23.34 16.46
N MET A 88 -22.49 -23.01 17.03
CA MET A 88 -22.87 -21.62 17.32
C MET A 88 -21.87 -20.90 18.25
N GLU A 89 -21.37 -21.57 19.29
CA GLU A 89 -20.39 -20.97 20.20
C GLU A 89 -19.03 -20.71 19.52
N ARG A 90 -18.58 -21.60 18.62
CA ARG A 90 -17.36 -21.39 17.82
C ARG A 90 -17.52 -20.19 16.88
N HIS A 91 -18.64 -20.12 16.18
CA HIS A 91 -18.98 -19.00 15.30
C HIS A 91 -19.12 -17.68 16.06
N ALA A 92 -19.62 -17.70 17.31
CA ALA A 92 -19.65 -16.53 18.18
C ALA A 92 -18.24 -16.08 18.64
N GLU A 93 -17.32 -17.00 18.91
CA GLU A 93 -15.90 -16.67 19.16
C GLU A 93 -15.26 -15.99 17.93
N LEU A 94 -15.53 -16.51 16.74
CA LEU A 94 -15.07 -15.94 15.47
C LEU A 94 -15.58 -14.51 15.27
N VAL A 95 -16.90 -14.30 15.34
CA VAL A 95 -17.51 -12.97 15.14
C VAL A 95 -17.10 -11.98 16.23
N TYR A 96 -16.88 -12.43 17.46
CA TYR A 96 -16.32 -11.58 18.51
C TYR A 96 -14.91 -11.10 18.17
N ALA A 97 -14.04 -11.98 17.68
CA ALA A 97 -12.69 -11.62 17.29
C ALA A 97 -12.68 -10.68 16.07
N GLU A 98 -13.52 -10.95 15.06
CA GLU A 98 -13.70 -10.12 13.86
C GLU A 98 -14.15 -8.70 14.19
N SER A 99 -15.27 -8.57 14.91
CA SER A 99 -15.79 -7.28 15.35
C SER A 99 -14.83 -6.55 16.31
N SER A 100 -13.99 -7.28 17.06
CA SER A 100 -12.91 -6.69 17.88
C SER A 100 -11.83 -6.01 17.05
N LEU A 101 -11.42 -6.61 15.93
CA LEU A 101 -10.47 -6.00 15.01
C LEU A 101 -11.06 -4.76 14.34
N PHE A 102 -12.28 -4.85 13.81
CA PHE A 102 -12.94 -3.70 13.18
C PHE A 102 -13.13 -2.54 14.16
N LYS A 103 -13.62 -2.81 15.37
CA LYS A 103 -13.76 -1.78 16.41
C LYS A 103 -12.43 -1.09 16.71
N ALA A 104 -11.37 -1.87 16.91
CA ALA A 104 -10.06 -1.33 17.24
C ALA A 104 -9.51 -0.47 16.10
N LEU A 105 -9.63 -0.94 14.85
CA LEU A 105 -9.22 -0.19 13.66
C LEU A 105 -10.01 1.12 13.52
N LEU A 106 -11.33 1.07 13.59
CA LEU A 106 -12.20 2.25 13.53
C LEU A 106 -11.91 3.23 14.66
N ALA A 107 -11.68 2.75 15.88
CA ALA A 107 -11.34 3.58 17.02
C ALA A 107 -9.95 4.24 16.90
N ILE A 108 -8.97 3.59 16.25
CA ILE A 108 -7.68 4.21 15.93
C ILE A 108 -7.82 5.28 14.85
N ILE A 109 -8.70 5.06 13.86
CA ILE A 109 -8.95 5.99 12.76
C ILE A 109 -9.75 7.21 13.25
N ALA A 110 -10.82 6.98 14.00
CA ALA A 110 -11.66 8.02 14.57
C ALA A 110 -10.99 8.74 15.76
N GLY A 111 -10.09 8.04 16.47
CA GLY A 111 -9.39 8.54 17.64
C GLY A 111 -8.14 9.35 17.31
N GLY A 112 -7.96 10.49 17.97
CA GLY A 112 -6.84 11.40 17.73
C GLY A 112 -5.64 11.24 18.67
N ASP A 113 -5.79 10.51 19.78
CA ASP A 113 -4.80 10.49 20.86
C ASP A 113 -4.01 9.18 20.97
N TRP A 114 -2.80 9.31 21.53
CA TRP A 114 -1.83 8.22 21.64
C TRP A 114 -2.27 7.15 22.65
N PHE A 115 -2.96 7.54 23.73
CA PHE A 115 -3.41 6.61 24.76
C PHE A 115 -4.55 5.70 24.27
N GLY A 116 -5.51 6.25 23.51
CA GLY A 116 -6.55 5.48 22.85
C GLY A 116 -5.97 4.44 21.91
N MET A 117 -4.97 4.80 21.10
CA MET A 117 -4.27 3.85 20.21
C MET A 117 -3.66 2.67 20.98
N ILE A 118 -2.97 2.91 22.11
CA ILE A 118 -2.37 1.82 22.91
C ILE A 118 -3.46 0.86 23.41
N ARG A 119 -4.57 1.41 23.91
CA ARG A 119 -5.70 0.59 24.38
C ARG A 119 -6.25 -0.27 23.25
N GLU A 120 -6.46 0.31 22.07
CA GLU A 120 -6.98 -0.45 20.92
C GLU A 120 -5.97 -1.46 20.37
N ALA A 121 -4.67 -1.16 20.43
CA ALA A 121 -3.63 -2.15 20.11
C ALA A 121 -3.76 -3.38 21.03
N LEU A 122 -3.96 -3.20 22.34
CA LEU A 122 -4.22 -4.31 23.27
C LEU A 122 -5.51 -5.07 22.95
N SER A 123 -6.57 -4.40 22.51
CA SER A 123 -7.79 -5.06 22.01
C SER A 123 -7.48 -5.95 20.79
N MET A 124 -6.67 -5.47 19.85
CA MET A 124 -6.20 -6.26 18.70
C MET A 124 -5.38 -7.48 19.15
N ARG A 125 -4.67 -7.40 20.29
CA ARG A 125 -3.98 -8.56 20.91
C ARG A 125 -4.92 -9.69 21.19
N ALA A 126 -6.00 -9.34 21.89
CA ALA A 126 -6.95 -10.29 22.41
C ALA A 126 -7.63 -10.99 21.23
N ALA A 127 -8.04 -10.23 20.21
CA ALA A 127 -8.59 -10.76 18.98
C ALA A 127 -7.62 -11.70 18.25
N TRP A 128 -6.36 -11.29 18.09
CA TRP A 128 -5.32 -12.14 17.47
C TRP A 128 -5.11 -13.45 18.24
N GLY A 129 -5.11 -13.41 19.58
CA GLY A 129 -4.99 -14.61 20.40
C GLY A 129 -6.16 -15.59 20.23
N ILE A 130 -7.38 -15.08 20.05
CA ILE A 130 -8.57 -15.89 19.75
C ILE A 130 -8.40 -16.55 18.38
N TYR A 131 -8.04 -15.77 17.34
CA TYR A 131 -7.77 -16.30 16.00
C TYR A 131 -6.70 -17.37 15.98
N ARG A 132 -5.57 -17.16 16.67
CA ARG A 132 -4.49 -18.15 16.75
C ARG A 132 -4.95 -19.44 17.43
N THR A 133 -5.80 -19.34 18.44
CA THR A 133 -6.36 -20.52 19.12
C THR A 133 -7.31 -21.30 18.19
N MET A 134 -8.16 -20.59 17.43
CA MET A 134 -9.05 -21.23 16.45
C MET A 134 -8.27 -21.84 15.27
N GLN A 135 -7.20 -21.18 14.82
CA GLN A 135 -6.31 -21.72 13.79
C GLN A 135 -5.64 -23.01 14.27
N THR A 136 -5.08 -23.01 15.49
CA THR A 136 -4.46 -24.21 16.08
C THR A 136 -5.48 -25.34 16.24
N PHE A 137 -6.74 -25.01 16.57
CA PHE A 137 -7.81 -26.00 16.64
C PHE A 137 -8.09 -26.67 15.29
N ILE A 138 -8.14 -25.90 14.19
CA ILE A 138 -8.31 -26.46 12.84
C ILE A 138 -7.08 -27.30 12.45
N GLU A 139 -5.86 -26.81 12.70
CA GLU A 139 -4.62 -27.53 12.41
C GLU A 139 -4.53 -28.87 13.17
N GLU A 140 -4.97 -28.92 14.43
CA GLU A 140 -5.04 -30.16 15.22
C GLU A 140 -6.13 -31.12 14.72
N ALA A 141 -7.28 -30.59 14.28
CA ALA A 141 -8.36 -31.39 13.72
C ALA A 141 -7.93 -32.04 12.40
N ASP A 142 -7.25 -31.29 11.54
CA ASP A 142 -6.80 -31.74 10.22
C ASP A 142 -5.52 -32.60 10.26
N ALA A 143 -4.91 -32.80 11.44
CA ALA A 143 -3.61 -33.46 11.59
C ALA A 143 -3.58 -34.91 11.05
N HIS A 144 -4.73 -35.56 10.93
CA HIS A 144 -4.88 -36.93 10.45
C HIS A 144 -5.76 -37.06 9.21
N GLY A 145 -5.97 -35.95 8.48
CA GLY A 145 -6.89 -35.86 7.36
C GLY A 145 -7.90 -34.73 7.58
N TYR A 146 -8.51 -34.27 6.50
CA TYR A 146 -9.48 -33.17 6.54
C TYR A 146 -10.68 -33.52 7.44
N ASP A 147 -10.97 -32.67 8.42
CA ASP A 147 -12.11 -32.85 9.33
C ASP A 147 -13.39 -32.22 8.75
N ASP A 148 -14.30 -33.07 8.27
CA ASP A 148 -15.60 -32.67 7.70
C ASP A 148 -16.58 -32.11 8.75
N ASP A 149 -16.32 -32.29 10.06
CA ASP A 149 -17.18 -31.75 11.13
C ASP A 149 -16.94 -30.24 11.37
N ILE A 150 -15.93 -29.66 10.74
CA ILE A 150 -15.65 -28.22 10.77
C ILE A 150 -16.09 -27.60 9.45
N ASP A 151 -17.16 -26.81 9.51
CA ASP A 151 -17.74 -26.15 8.35
C ASP A 151 -16.82 -25.11 7.69
N MET A 152 -17.06 -24.87 6.40
CA MET A 152 -16.26 -23.97 5.58
C MET A 152 -16.40 -22.49 5.95
N ASP A 153 -17.52 -22.07 6.53
CA ASP A 153 -17.71 -20.69 6.99
C ASP A 153 -16.81 -20.36 8.17
N PHE A 154 -16.67 -21.30 9.10
CA PHE A 154 -15.72 -21.20 10.20
C PHE A 154 -14.27 -21.23 9.68
N ARG A 155 -13.93 -22.18 8.81
CA ARG A 155 -12.58 -22.30 8.22
C ARG A 155 -12.15 -21.03 7.49
N SER A 156 -12.99 -20.53 6.58
CA SER A 156 -12.72 -19.30 5.83
C SER A 156 -12.63 -18.07 6.73
N GLY A 157 -13.40 -18.00 7.81
CA GLY A 157 -13.31 -16.89 8.77
C GLY A 157 -12.08 -16.92 9.66
N VAL A 158 -11.66 -18.09 10.11
CA VAL A 158 -10.39 -18.26 10.82
C VAL A 158 -9.23 -17.90 9.89
N ALA A 159 -9.25 -18.36 8.63
CA ALA A 159 -8.26 -18.02 7.63
C ALA A 159 -8.16 -16.50 7.39
N LEU A 160 -9.31 -15.83 7.21
CA LEU A 160 -9.38 -14.39 7.04
C LEU A 160 -8.71 -13.66 8.21
N GLY A 161 -9.14 -13.90 9.45
CA GLY A 161 -8.64 -13.14 10.58
C GLY A 161 -7.22 -13.50 11.00
N ALA A 162 -6.90 -14.80 11.11
CA ALA A 162 -5.57 -15.26 11.51
C ALA A 162 -4.51 -14.95 10.45
N GLY A 163 -4.83 -15.22 9.18
CA GLY A 163 -3.98 -14.93 8.03
C GLY A 163 -3.74 -13.43 7.86
N THR A 164 -4.80 -12.62 7.81
CA THR A 164 -4.67 -11.16 7.61
C THR A 164 -3.92 -10.50 8.76
N SER A 165 -4.20 -10.88 10.01
CA SER A 165 -3.51 -10.30 11.17
C SER A 165 -2.02 -10.63 11.17
N SER A 166 -1.67 -11.88 10.87
CA SER A 166 -0.27 -12.33 10.80
C SER A 166 0.46 -11.68 9.62
N LEU A 167 -0.22 -11.53 8.48
CA LEU A 167 0.30 -10.83 7.31
C LEU A 167 0.60 -9.36 7.63
N MET A 168 -0.36 -8.63 8.21
CA MET A 168 -0.18 -7.22 8.60
C MET A 168 0.97 -7.04 9.59
N LEU A 169 1.11 -7.94 10.57
CA LEU A 169 2.25 -7.93 11.51
C LEU A 169 3.59 -8.12 10.79
N SER A 170 3.65 -9.02 9.79
CA SER A 170 4.86 -9.28 9.01
C SER A 170 5.32 -8.10 8.14
N LEU A 171 4.45 -7.09 7.95
CA LEU A 171 4.74 -5.87 7.20
C LEU A 171 5.23 -4.72 8.10
N LEU A 172 5.17 -4.87 9.42
CA LEU A 172 5.62 -3.83 10.35
C LEU A 172 7.14 -3.65 10.31
N PRO A 173 7.66 -2.41 10.43
CA PRO A 173 9.09 -2.17 10.56
C PRO A 173 9.67 -2.91 11.77
N GLY A 174 10.90 -3.42 11.68
CA GLY A 174 11.50 -4.26 12.72
C GLY A 174 11.50 -3.70 14.14
N LYS A 175 11.56 -2.37 14.34
CA LYS A 175 11.41 -1.77 15.68
C LYS A 175 9.99 -1.88 16.23
N VAL A 176 8.99 -1.72 15.37
CA VAL A 176 7.56 -1.85 15.73
C VAL A 176 7.22 -3.32 15.92
N LEU A 177 7.72 -4.19 15.03
CA LEU A 177 7.56 -5.64 15.15
C LEU A 177 8.14 -6.16 16.47
N LYS A 178 9.35 -5.75 16.88
CA LYS A 178 9.93 -6.12 18.18
C LYS A 178 9.06 -5.72 19.37
N ILE A 179 8.40 -4.56 19.32
CA ILE A 179 7.46 -4.14 20.37
C ILE A 179 6.25 -5.08 20.38
N ALA A 180 5.73 -5.41 19.20
CA ALA A 180 4.65 -6.38 19.06
C ALA A 180 5.06 -7.76 19.59
N GLU A 181 6.27 -8.24 19.28
CA GLU A 181 6.84 -9.51 19.76
C GLU A 181 6.99 -9.55 21.28
N VAL A 182 7.48 -8.47 21.90
CA VAL A 182 7.55 -8.34 23.37
C VAL A 182 6.16 -8.39 23.98
N LEU A 183 5.17 -7.78 23.34
CA LEU A 183 3.79 -7.91 23.77
C LEU A 183 3.26 -9.31 23.55
N GLY A 184 3.89 -10.16 22.73
CA GLY A 184 3.54 -11.55 22.41
C GLY A 184 2.80 -11.72 21.08
N TYR A 185 3.02 -10.84 20.12
CA TYR A 185 2.49 -10.88 18.75
C TYR A 185 3.62 -11.16 17.78
N GLY A 186 3.44 -12.10 16.87
CA GLY A 186 4.39 -12.33 15.78
C GLY A 186 3.62 -12.56 14.49
N GLY A 187 4.20 -12.11 13.38
CA GLY A 187 3.69 -12.38 12.05
C GLY A 187 4.78 -13.05 11.22
N ASP A 188 4.52 -14.27 10.78
CA ASP A 188 5.30 -14.93 9.75
C ASP A 188 4.55 -14.83 8.42
N ARG A 189 5.20 -14.26 7.41
CA ARG A 189 4.56 -13.94 6.14
C ARG A 189 4.16 -15.18 5.36
N ASP A 190 5.05 -16.17 5.29
CA ASP A 190 4.82 -17.37 4.50
C ASP A 190 3.73 -18.24 5.14
N ALA A 191 3.74 -18.35 6.46
CA ALA A 191 2.67 -18.99 7.21
C ALA A 191 1.33 -18.24 7.03
N ALA A 192 1.35 -16.91 7.09
CA ALA A 192 0.15 -16.10 6.88
C ALA A 192 -0.44 -16.29 5.48
N LEU A 193 0.40 -16.28 4.44
CA LEU A 193 -0.03 -16.53 3.06
C LEU A 193 -0.57 -17.94 2.89
N LYS A 194 0.07 -18.97 3.47
CA LYS A 194 -0.46 -20.35 3.46
C LYS A 194 -1.87 -20.45 4.05
N VAL A 195 -2.10 -19.79 5.19
CA VAL A 195 -3.42 -19.74 5.85
C VAL A 195 -4.45 -19.01 4.97
N LEU A 196 -4.08 -17.91 4.33
CA LEU A 196 -4.98 -17.21 3.42
C LEU A 196 -5.30 -18.05 2.17
N TYR A 197 -4.29 -18.70 1.57
CA TYR A 197 -4.48 -19.56 0.40
C TYR A 197 -5.37 -20.76 0.70
N SER A 198 -5.34 -21.31 1.93
CA SER A 198 -6.17 -22.44 2.30
C SER A 198 -7.67 -22.13 2.28
N ALA A 199 -8.08 -20.86 2.41
CA ALA A 199 -9.50 -20.48 2.43
C ALA A 199 -10.29 -20.93 1.18
N GLY A 200 -9.61 -21.17 0.07
CA GLY A 200 -10.18 -21.94 -1.02
C GLY A 200 -9.16 -22.80 -1.74
N GLY A 201 -8.14 -23.26 -1.01
CA GLY A 201 -7.18 -24.25 -1.49
C GLY A 201 -6.43 -23.82 -2.74
N TRP A 202 -5.93 -22.57 -2.77
CA TRP A 202 -5.04 -22.12 -3.83
C TRP A 202 -3.70 -22.86 -3.76
N SER A 203 -3.19 -23.29 -4.91
CA SER A 203 -1.86 -23.90 -5.03
C SER A 203 -1.18 -23.46 -6.31
N LYS A 204 0.14 -23.61 -6.37
CA LYS A 204 0.90 -23.28 -7.59
C LYS A 204 0.65 -24.29 -8.71
N ASP A 205 0.39 -25.54 -8.32
CA ASP A 205 0.31 -26.70 -9.20
C ASP A 205 -1.05 -26.85 -9.91
N ALA A 206 -2.07 -26.09 -9.50
CA ALA A 206 -3.39 -26.08 -10.11
C ALA A 206 -3.79 -24.66 -10.56
N ASP A 207 -4.54 -24.58 -11.67
CA ASP A 207 -5.03 -23.30 -12.20
C ASP A 207 -6.37 -22.87 -11.60
N VAL A 208 -7.08 -23.81 -10.97
CA VAL A 208 -8.37 -23.61 -10.31
C VAL A 208 -8.25 -23.92 -8.82
N PRO A 209 -9.05 -23.27 -7.96
CA PRO A 209 -9.05 -23.54 -6.52
C PRO A 209 -9.63 -24.92 -6.22
N ILE A 210 -9.24 -25.51 -5.09
CA ILE A 210 -9.86 -26.77 -4.58
C ILE A 210 -11.30 -26.50 -4.14
N HIS A 211 -11.53 -25.32 -3.53
CA HIS A 211 -12.86 -24.93 -3.10
C HIS A 211 -13.46 -23.94 -4.12
N ASP A 212 -14.57 -24.34 -4.71
CA ASP A 212 -15.34 -23.60 -5.72
C ASP A 212 -16.63 -23.01 -5.13
N GLU A 213 -17.46 -22.38 -5.96
CA GLU A 213 -18.73 -21.75 -5.58
C GLU A 213 -19.75 -22.69 -4.91
N HIS A 214 -19.54 -24.02 -4.94
CA HIS A 214 -20.43 -25.00 -4.34
C HIS A 214 -19.94 -25.51 -2.98
N ASN A 215 -18.67 -25.31 -2.63
CA ASN A 215 -18.07 -25.82 -1.40
C ASN A 215 -17.11 -24.84 -0.70
N GLU A 216 -17.12 -23.56 -1.08
CA GLU A 216 -16.38 -22.51 -0.40
C GLU A 216 -17.07 -22.01 0.88
N GLY A 217 -16.31 -21.32 1.72
CA GLY A 217 -16.87 -20.64 2.89
C GLY A 217 -17.21 -19.18 2.60
N LEU A 218 -18.19 -18.63 3.31
CA LEU A 218 -18.72 -17.27 3.12
C LEU A 218 -17.67 -16.16 3.04
N ARG A 219 -16.54 -16.30 3.75
CA ARG A 219 -15.49 -15.27 3.80
C ARG A 219 -14.41 -15.43 2.73
N ARG A 220 -14.48 -16.47 1.90
CA ARG A 220 -13.52 -16.75 0.83
C ARG A 220 -13.31 -15.57 -0.13
N PRO A 221 -14.35 -14.93 -0.69
CA PRO A 221 -14.15 -13.77 -1.57
C PRO A 221 -13.37 -12.63 -0.89
N VAL A 222 -13.63 -12.38 0.40
CA VAL A 222 -12.89 -11.35 1.17
C VAL A 222 -11.42 -11.74 1.35
N VAL A 223 -11.14 -13.02 1.61
CA VAL A 223 -9.75 -13.53 1.67
C VAL A 223 -9.02 -13.33 0.34
N ASP A 224 -9.69 -13.61 -0.77
CA ASP A 224 -9.13 -13.40 -2.11
C ASP A 224 -8.86 -11.91 -2.37
N LEU A 225 -9.72 -11.00 -1.94
CA LEU A 225 -9.46 -9.54 -2.00
C LEU A 225 -8.24 -9.14 -1.16
N ILE A 226 -8.01 -9.76 0.01
CA ILE A 226 -6.80 -9.52 0.82
C ILE A 226 -5.54 -10.01 0.11
N LEU A 227 -5.59 -11.20 -0.49
CA LEU A 227 -4.49 -11.75 -1.28
C LEU A 227 -4.18 -10.85 -2.49
N LEU A 228 -5.20 -10.41 -3.23
CA LEU A 228 -5.04 -9.47 -4.36
C LEU A 228 -4.48 -8.13 -3.89
N THR A 229 -4.93 -7.60 -2.75
CA THR A 229 -4.38 -6.37 -2.15
C THR A 229 -2.89 -6.52 -1.85
N PHE A 230 -2.49 -7.64 -1.24
CA PHE A 230 -1.08 -7.89 -0.93
C PHE A 230 -0.23 -7.98 -2.20
N HIS A 231 -0.65 -8.77 -3.18
CA HIS A 231 0.13 -9.03 -4.39
C HIS A 231 0.11 -7.90 -5.41
N LEU A 232 -0.99 -7.15 -5.54
CA LEU A 232 -1.18 -6.15 -6.61
C LEU A 232 -1.24 -4.70 -6.14
N VAL A 233 -1.47 -4.44 -4.85
CA VAL A 233 -1.56 -3.06 -4.31
C VAL A 233 -0.35 -2.73 -3.45
N LEU A 234 -0.10 -3.50 -2.41
CA LEU A 234 0.99 -3.23 -1.47
C LEU A 234 2.37 -3.39 -2.14
N ALA A 235 2.51 -4.37 -3.04
CA ALA A 235 3.72 -4.60 -3.83
C ALA A 235 4.14 -3.38 -4.67
N LEU A 236 3.18 -2.57 -5.16
CA LEU A 236 3.47 -1.37 -5.95
C LEU A 236 3.98 -0.21 -5.09
N LEU A 237 3.54 -0.14 -3.83
CA LEU A 237 3.92 0.95 -2.90
C LEU A 237 5.27 0.70 -2.26
N MET A 238 5.61 -0.56 -2.01
CA MET A 238 6.87 -0.98 -1.39
C MET A 238 7.28 -2.38 -1.87
N PRO A 239 8.58 -2.64 -2.10
CA PRO A 239 9.06 -3.98 -2.38
C PRO A 239 8.82 -4.84 -1.14
N ILE A 240 8.04 -5.90 -1.30
CA ILE A 240 7.69 -6.86 -0.25
C ILE A 240 8.07 -8.25 -0.78
N ALA A 241 8.78 -9.03 0.04
CA ALA A 241 9.07 -10.42 -0.28
C ALA A 241 7.79 -11.28 -0.23
N GLY A 242 7.73 -12.33 -1.04
CA GLY A 242 6.58 -13.25 -1.10
C GLY A 242 5.44 -12.80 -2.01
N VAL A 243 5.62 -11.72 -2.79
CA VAL A 243 4.68 -11.32 -3.85
C VAL A 243 4.69 -12.35 -4.98
N ASP A 244 3.51 -12.78 -5.42
CA ASP A 244 3.28 -13.81 -6.43
C ASP A 244 2.19 -13.34 -7.41
N ILE A 245 2.62 -12.60 -8.43
CA ILE A 245 1.72 -12.06 -9.48
C ILE A 245 1.02 -13.19 -10.28
N PRO A 246 1.69 -14.30 -10.66
CA PRO A 246 0.99 -15.45 -11.26
C PRO A 246 -0.15 -15.99 -10.39
N MET A 247 0.07 -16.13 -9.08
CA MET A 247 -1.01 -16.52 -8.17
C MET A 247 -2.13 -15.47 -8.15
N ALA A 248 -1.80 -14.18 -8.05
CA ALA A 248 -2.80 -13.11 -8.08
C ALA A 248 -3.66 -13.15 -9.36
N ARG A 249 -3.06 -13.46 -10.52
CA ARG A 249 -3.78 -13.68 -11.78
C ARG A 249 -4.77 -14.83 -11.68
N LYS A 250 -4.36 -16.00 -11.16
CA LYS A 250 -5.27 -17.16 -10.98
C LYS A 250 -6.47 -16.80 -10.11
N ILE A 251 -6.21 -16.16 -8.97
CA ILE A 251 -7.26 -15.71 -8.03
C ILE A 251 -8.23 -14.75 -8.72
N LEU A 252 -7.68 -13.76 -9.44
CA LEU A 252 -8.48 -12.76 -10.12
C LEU A 252 -9.31 -13.37 -11.25
N GLU A 253 -8.71 -14.20 -12.11
CA GLU A 253 -9.40 -14.83 -13.22
C GLU A 253 -10.56 -15.71 -12.76
N TYR A 254 -10.40 -16.45 -11.65
CA TYR A 254 -11.50 -17.20 -11.05
C TYR A 254 -12.63 -16.28 -10.61
N ASN A 255 -12.33 -15.25 -9.81
CA ASN A 255 -13.35 -14.33 -9.30
C ASN A 255 -14.01 -13.53 -10.42
N MET A 256 -13.29 -13.17 -11.48
CA MET A 256 -13.86 -12.48 -12.64
C MET A 256 -14.76 -13.39 -13.51
N ARG A 257 -14.67 -14.71 -13.42
CA ARG A 257 -15.68 -15.59 -14.08
C ARG A 257 -17.02 -15.53 -13.35
N ILE A 258 -16.97 -15.38 -12.03
CA ILE A 258 -18.15 -15.29 -11.16
C ILE A 258 -18.72 -13.86 -11.19
N TYR A 259 -17.85 -12.85 -11.21
CA TYR A 259 -18.18 -11.42 -11.14
C TYR A 259 -17.58 -10.59 -12.30
N PRO A 260 -17.90 -10.87 -13.57
CA PRO A 260 -17.17 -10.35 -14.75
C PRO A 260 -17.31 -8.86 -15.02
N ASP A 261 -18.53 -8.33 -14.86
CA ASP A 261 -18.88 -6.98 -15.33
C ASP A 261 -19.45 -6.07 -14.22
N GLU A 262 -19.88 -6.59 -13.08
CA GLU A 262 -20.51 -5.81 -12.00
C GLU A 262 -19.64 -5.71 -10.75
N GLY A 263 -18.56 -6.50 -10.68
CA GLY A 263 -17.64 -6.57 -9.55
C GLY A 263 -16.58 -5.49 -9.56
N ILE A 264 -16.90 -4.29 -9.04
CA ILE A 264 -15.95 -3.16 -9.05
C ILE A 264 -14.56 -3.49 -8.48
N PHE A 265 -14.48 -4.26 -7.38
CA PHE A 265 -13.20 -4.63 -6.81
C PHE A 265 -12.38 -5.50 -7.75
N PHE A 266 -13.00 -6.42 -8.50
CA PHE A 266 -12.29 -7.27 -9.45
C PHE A 266 -11.89 -6.52 -10.72
N LEU A 267 -12.72 -5.58 -11.21
CA LEU A 267 -12.30 -4.65 -12.28
C LEU A 267 -11.12 -3.78 -11.84
N TYR A 268 -11.15 -3.30 -10.60
CA TYR A 268 -10.03 -2.57 -10.01
C TYR A 268 -8.76 -3.43 -9.94
N PHE A 269 -8.84 -4.65 -9.40
CA PHE A 269 -7.68 -5.54 -9.34
C PHE A 269 -7.20 -5.98 -10.71
N GLN A 270 -8.07 -6.06 -11.73
CA GLN A 270 -7.66 -6.25 -13.12
C GLN A 270 -6.81 -5.09 -13.62
N ALA A 271 -7.23 -3.84 -13.33
CA ALA A 271 -6.39 -2.69 -13.65
C ALA A 271 -5.03 -2.76 -12.93
N ARG A 272 -5.01 -3.13 -11.65
CA ARG A 272 -3.77 -3.30 -10.87
C ARG A 272 -2.86 -4.39 -11.42
N LEU A 273 -3.43 -5.50 -11.91
CA LEU A 273 -2.69 -6.55 -12.59
C LEU A 273 -2.04 -6.01 -13.87
N PHE A 274 -2.79 -5.28 -14.71
CA PHE A 274 -2.23 -4.67 -15.91
C PHE A 274 -1.18 -3.60 -15.61
N THR A 275 -1.32 -2.84 -14.52
CA THR A 275 -0.24 -1.95 -14.04
C THR A 275 1.00 -2.74 -13.64
N ALA A 276 0.88 -3.86 -12.92
CA ALA A 276 2.02 -4.73 -12.60
C ALA A 276 2.69 -5.31 -13.86
N GLU A 277 1.92 -5.49 -14.94
CA GLU A 277 2.41 -5.88 -16.28
C GLU A 277 2.92 -4.68 -17.11
N CYS A 278 3.07 -3.50 -16.52
CA CYS A 278 3.50 -2.28 -17.21
C CYS A 278 2.64 -1.94 -18.44
N ASN A 279 1.33 -2.23 -18.37
CA ASN A 279 0.37 -2.00 -19.45
C ASN A 279 -0.71 -0.97 -19.02
N PRO A 280 -0.38 0.34 -19.02
CA PRO A 280 -1.30 1.37 -18.56
C PRO A 280 -2.55 1.50 -19.44
N ASP A 281 -2.49 1.13 -20.72
CA ASP A 281 -3.62 1.22 -21.64
C ASP A 281 -4.71 0.20 -21.26
N LYS A 282 -4.35 -1.09 -21.09
CA LYS A 282 -5.29 -2.11 -20.58
C LYS A 282 -5.76 -1.80 -19.16
N ALA A 283 -4.87 -1.27 -18.31
CA ALA A 283 -5.25 -0.86 -16.97
C ALA A 283 -6.35 0.22 -17.01
N ASN A 284 -6.20 1.22 -17.88
CA ASN A 284 -7.19 2.27 -18.10
C ASN A 284 -8.51 1.71 -18.65
N GLU A 285 -8.49 0.72 -19.55
CA GLU A 285 -9.72 0.05 -20.01
C GLU A 285 -10.50 -0.60 -18.85
N SER A 286 -9.82 -1.31 -17.95
CA SER A 286 -10.44 -1.89 -16.75
C SER A 286 -10.96 -0.83 -15.78
N LEU A 287 -10.21 0.26 -15.58
CA LEU A 287 -10.66 1.40 -14.76
C LEU A 287 -11.88 2.09 -15.38
N GLN A 288 -11.95 2.22 -16.70
CA GLN A 288 -13.11 2.81 -17.37
C GLN A 288 -14.35 1.96 -17.14
N ARG A 289 -14.24 0.64 -17.32
CA ARG A 289 -15.33 -0.30 -17.02
C ARG A 289 -15.81 -0.17 -15.58
N ALA A 290 -14.88 -0.01 -14.62
CA ALA A 290 -15.24 0.21 -13.22
C ALA A 290 -15.95 1.55 -12.99
N MET A 291 -15.53 2.61 -13.67
CA MET A 291 -16.14 3.95 -13.59
C MET A 291 -17.53 4.03 -14.26
N ASP A 292 -17.78 3.20 -15.27
CA ASP A 292 -19.06 3.12 -15.96
C ASP A 292 -20.15 2.41 -15.15
N LEU A 293 -19.78 1.77 -14.04
CA LEU A 293 -20.72 1.17 -13.10
C LEU A 293 -21.56 2.23 -12.40
N LYS A 294 -22.82 1.88 -12.12
CA LYS A 294 -23.72 2.68 -11.27
C LYS A 294 -23.30 2.52 -9.81
N LEU A 295 -22.26 3.27 -9.44
CA LEU A 295 -21.74 3.28 -8.08
C LEU A 295 -22.43 4.36 -7.26
N GLU A 296 -22.93 3.97 -6.09
CA GLU A 296 -23.52 4.91 -5.14
C GLU A 296 -22.47 5.50 -4.20
N TYR A 297 -21.39 4.75 -3.96
CA TYR A 297 -20.24 5.21 -3.19
C TYR A 297 -19.21 5.83 -4.14
N VAL A 298 -19.20 7.16 -4.24
CA VAL A 298 -18.23 7.90 -5.07
C VAL A 298 -16.78 7.61 -4.68
N GLN A 299 -16.51 7.19 -3.44
CA GLN A 299 -15.17 6.84 -2.96
C GLN A 299 -14.58 5.65 -3.72
N LEU A 300 -15.43 4.76 -4.23
CA LEU A 300 -15.01 3.67 -5.09
C LEU A 300 -14.56 4.17 -6.48
N GLN A 301 -15.19 5.25 -6.98
CA GLN A 301 -14.73 5.97 -8.17
C GLN A 301 -13.41 6.71 -7.89
N HIS A 302 -13.27 7.32 -6.70
CA HIS A 302 -12.03 8.00 -6.28
C HIS A 302 -10.83 7.04 -6.30
N MET A 303 -11.01 5.79 -5.87
CA MET A 303 -9.99 4.75 -5.98
C MET A 303 -9.54 4.54 -7.44
N CYS A 304 -10.48 4.51 -8.38
CA CYS A 304 -10.18 4.35 -9.81
C CYS A 304 -9.50 5.61 -10.39
N LEU A 305 -9.96 6.80 -10.01
CA LEU A 305 -9.38 8.08 -10.43
C LEU A 305 -7.93 8.24 -9.95
N TRP A 306 -7.60 7.75 -8.77
CA TRP A 306 -6.22 7.73 -8.27
C TRP A 306 -5.30 6.93 -9.20
N ASP A 307 -5.72 5.73 -9.61
CA ASP A 307 -4.91 4.90 -10.49
C ASP A 307 -4.88 5.39 -11.94
N TYR A 308 -5.96 6.01 -12.43
CA TYR A 308 -5.91 6.77 -13.68
C TYR A 308 -4.85 7.87 -13.65
N ALA A 309 -4.84 8.67 -12.58
CA ALA A 309 -3.87 9.75 -12.42
C ALA A 309 -2.44 9.19 -12.43
N ASN A 310 -2.20 8.10 -11.71
CA ASN A 310 -0.90 7.42 -11.71
C ASN A 310 -0.52 6.91 -13.10
N ASN A 311 -1.41 6.23 -13.81
CA ASN A 311 -1.18 5.74 -15.18
C ASN A 311 -0.82 6.90 -16.13
N TYR A 312 -1.51 8.04 -16.03
CA TYR A 312 -1.19 9.23 -16.81
C TYR A 312 0.17 9.84 -16.45
N THR A 313 0.57 9.83 -15.16
CA THR A 313 1.91 10.29 -14.77
C THR A 313 3.02 9.39 -15.34
N MET A 314 2.78 8.08 -15.48
CA MET A 314 3.76 7.16 -16.11
C MET A 314 4.05 7.55 -17.56
N SER A 315 3.05 8.10 -18.26
CA SER A 315 3.18 8.54 -19.66
C SER A 315 3.56 10.02 -19.83
N GLY A 316 3.72 10.77 -18.74
CA GLY A 316 3.89 12.22 -18.78
C GLY A 316 2.65 12.96 -19.30
N ASN A 317 1.46 12.35 -19.24
CA ASN A 317 0.20 13.01 -19.59
C ASN A 317 -0.31 13.83 -18.39
N TRP A 318 0.31 14.99 -18.17
CA TRP A 318 0.00 15.84 -17.01
C TRP A 318 -1.42 16.40 -17.04
N LYS A 319 -2.02 16.57 -18.22
CA LYS A 319 -3.40 17.05 -18.33
C LYS A 319 -4.40 15.99 -17.87
N GLY A 320 -4.24 14.74 -18.30
CA GLY A 320 -5.07 13.64 -17.82
C GLY A 320 -4.92 13.44 -16.31
N ALA A 321 -3.68 13.47 -15.80
CA ALA A 321 -3.43 13.40 -14.37
C ALA A 321 -4.07 14.57 -13.59
N LEU A 322 -3.96 15.80 -14.12
CA LEU A 322 -4.57 17.00 -13.55
C LEU A 322 -6.10 16.84 -13.41
N ASP A 323 -6.77 16.32 -14.43
CA ASP A 323 -8.23 16.16 -14.42
C ASP A 323 -8.67 15.19 -13.33
N CYS A 324 -7.99 14.05 -13.20
CA CYS A 324 -8.25 13.10 -12.13
C CYS A 324 -7.97 13.69 -10.73
N TYR A 325 -6.82 14.34 -10.53
CA TYR A 325 -6.47 14.92 -9.23
C TYR A 325 -7.38 16.09 -8.83
N ASN A 326 -7.91 16.85 -9.79
CA ASN A 326 -8.88 17.91 -9.53
C ASN A 326 -10.19 17.37 -8.97
N ILE A 327 -10.73 16.29 -9.55
CA ILE A 327 -11.92 15.63 -9.00
C ILE A 327 -11.63 15.14 -7.57
N LEU A 328 -10.49 14.46 -7.38
CA LEU A 328 -10.10 13.92 -6.08
C LEU A 328 -9.94 15.00 -5.00
N ARG A 329 -9.34 16.16 -5.31
CA ARG A 329 -9.14 17.22 -4.30
C ARG A 329 -10.44 17.93 -3.91
N GLU A 330 -11.40 18.02 -4.84
CA GLU A 330 -12.69 18.67 -4.64
C GLU A 330 -13.64 17.77 -3.84
N GLU A 331 -13.66 16.47 -4.16
CA GLU A 331 -14.66 15.55 -3.64
C GLU A 331 -14.16 14.65 -2.50
N SER A 332 -12.89 14.25 -2.51
CA SER A 332 -12.41 13.24 -1.57
C SER A 332 -12.09 13.82 -0.20
N ASN A 333 -12.47 13.12 0.86
CA ASN A 333 -12.03 13.44 2.21
C ASN A 333 -10.67 12.83 2.55
N TRP A 334 -10.18 11.86 1.78
CA TRP A 334 -8.86 11.27 1.99
C TRP A 334 -7.76 12.13 1.37
N SER A 335 -6.64 12.28 2.08
CA SER A 335 -5.39 12.82 1.53
C SER A 335 -5.52 14.13 0.71
N ARG A 336 -6.47 15.02 1.04
CA ARG A 336 -6.75 16.26 0.27
C ARG A 336 -5.52 17.13 0.04
N ALA A 337 -4.60 17.15 1.00
CA ALA A 337 -3.32 17.84 0.87
C ALA A 337 -2.47 17.26 -0.28
N VAL A 338 -2.47 15.93 -0.44
CA VAL A 338 -1.75 15.22 -1.50
C VAL A 338 -2.39 15.50 -2.86
N TYR A 339 -3.72 15.41 -2.98
CA TYR A 339 -4.40 15.67 -4.26
C TYR A 339 -4.27 17.15 -4.68
N THR A 340 -4.36 18.08 -3.74
CA THR A 340 -4.16 19.51 -4.00
C THR A 340 -2.73 19.81 -4.47
N TYR A 341 -1.73 19.21 -3.82
CA TYR A 341 -0.35 19.33 -4.28
C TYR A 341 -0.13 18.66 -5.65
N SER A 342 -0.68 17.47 -5.88
CA SER A 342 -0.52 16.73 -7.13
C SER A 342 -1.15 17.48 -8.31
N THR A 343 -2.29 18.13 -8.07
CA THR A 343 -2.93 19.07 -8.99
C THR A 343 -1.98 20.23 -9.31
N ALA A 344 -1.44 20.90 -8.28
CA ALA A 344 -0.50 22.00 -8.46
C ALA A 344 0.77 21.58 -9.21
N ALA A 345 1.31 20.40 -8.91
CA ALA A 345 2.46 19.81 -9.57
C ALA A 345 2.19 19.57 -11.07
N CYS A 346 1.03 19.02 -11.42
CA CYS A 346 0.62 18.85 -12.82
C CYS A 346 0.49 20.19 -13.53
N ILE A 347 -0.05 21.23 -12.88
CA ILE A 347 -0.10 22.59 -13.47
C ILE A 347 1.32 23.13 -13.71
N VAL A 348 2.25 22.93 -12.78
CA VAL A 348 3.66 23.35 -12.96
C VAL A 348 4.31 22.65 -14.16
N GLU A 349 4.05 21.35 -14.37
CA GLU A 349 4.50 20.61 -15.55
C GLU A 349 3.85 21.13 -16.86
N LEU A 350 2.56 21.45 -16.83
CA LEU A 350 1.85 21.98 -18.00
C LEU A 350 2.30 23.39 -18.38
N VAL A 351 2.53 24.29 -17.40
CA VAL A 351 3.13 25.62 -17.63
C VAL A 351 4.52 25.45 -18.24
N SER A 352 5.28 24.51 -17.68
CA SER A 352 6.60 24.10 -18.16
C SER A 352 6.63 23.69 -19.63
N ASP A 353 5.56 23.05 -20.09
CA ASP A 353 5.37 22.59 -21.47
C ASP A 353 4.78 23.65 -22.41
N GLY A 354 4.41 24.82 -21.88
CA GLY A 354 3.71 25.85 -22.64
C GLY A 354 2.27 25.45 -23.00
N TYR A 355 1.63 24.60 -22.20
CA TYR A 355 0.25 24.16 -22.43
C TYR A 355 -0.73 25.33 -22.33
N PRO A 356 -1.62 25.54 -23.33
CA PRO A 356 -2.56 26.65 -23.32
C PRO A 356 -3.49 26.64 -22.09
N GLY A 357 -3.58 27.78 -21.40
CA GLY A 357 -4.44 27.93 -20.23
C GLY A 357 -3.85 27.43 -18.91
N ALA A 358 -2.68 26.80 -18.92
CA ALA A 358 -1.95 26.49 -17.68
C ALA A 358 -1.39 27.79 -17.08
N SER A 359 -1.58 27.99 -15.77
CA SER A 359 -1.18 29.22 -15.08
C SER A 359 -0.46 28.91 -13.76
N LEU A 360 0.75 29.47 -13.61
CA LEU A 360 1.51 29.35 -12.36
C LEU A 360 0.79 30.01 -11.18
N VAL A 361 -0.05 31.02 -11.45
CA VAL A 361 -0.87 31.69 -10.43
C VAL A 361 -1.86 30.72 -9.78
N GLU A 362 -2.47 29.82 -10.57
CA GLU A 362 -3.37 28.81 -10.02
C GLU A 362 -2.58 27.80 -9.19
N ALA A 363 -1.44 27.30 -9.70
CA ALA A 363 -0.57 26.41 -8.92
C ALA A 363 -0.15 27.04 -7.58
N GLU A 364 0.22 28.32 -7.57
CA GLU A 364 0.58 29.06 -6.36
C GLU A 364 -0.57 29.11 -5.34
N LYS A 365 -1.80 29.39 -5.79
CA LYS A 365 -2.98 29.37 -4.92
C LYS A 365 -3.14 28.00 -4.26
N LEU A 366 -3.02 26.92 -5.03
CA LEU A 366 -3.13 25.57 -4.51
C LEU A 366 -2.02 25.24 -3.52
N MET A 367 -0.77 25.61 -3.82
CA MET A 367 0.38 25.41 -2.93
C MET A 367 0.18 26.06 -1.55
N LYS A 368 -0.47 27.22 -1.49
CA LYS A 368 -0.81 27.93 -0.24
C LYS A 368 -1.92 27.25 0.55
N GLU A 369 -2.77 26.44 -0.08
CA GLU A 369 -3.83 25.67 0.58
C GLU A 369 -3.29 24.40 1.26
N VAL A 370 -2.31 23.72 0.65
CA VAL A 370 -1.82 22.40 1.08
C VAL A 370 -1.53 22.30 2.59
N PRO A 371 -0.80 23.23 3.25
CA PRO A 371 -0.52 23.10 4.68
C PRO A 371 -1.77 23.06 5.57
N LYS A 372 -2.84 23.74 5.16
CA LYS A 372 -4.13 23.82 5.87
C LYS A 372 -4.95 22.53 5.74
N LEU A 373 -4.64 21.72 4.73
CA LEU A 373 -5.35 20.47 4.41
C LEU A 373 -4.69 19.23 5.03
N THR A 374 -3.49 19.37 5.60
CA THR A 374 -2.78 18.24 6.21
C THR A 374 -3.52 17.72 7.44
N LYS A 375 -3.63 16.40 7.53
CA LYS A 375 -4.26 15.66 8.62
C LYS A 375 -3.21 15.01 9.51
N LYS A 376 -3.63 14.66 10.72
CA LYS A 376 -2.85 13.85 11.65
C LYS A 376 -3.64 12.59 11.97
N LEU A 377 -2.96 11.44 11.92
CA LEU A 377 -3.49 10.18 12.42
C LEU A 377 -2.76 9.86 13.73
N ALA A 378 -3.51 9.70 14.83
CA ALA A 378 -2.97 9.50 16.17
C ALA A 378 -1.85 10.49 16.56
N GLY A 379 -2.12 11.78 16.32
CA GLY A 379 -1.20 12.87 16.62
C GLY A 379 0.01 13.01 15.69
N LYS A 380 0.20 12.12 14.70
CA LYS A 380 1.31 12.18 13.73
C LYS A 380 0.81 12.51 12.33
N SER A 381 1.52 13.41 11.64
CA SER A 381 1.23 13.68 10.22
C SER A 381 1.58 12.47 9.36
N LEU A 382 0.76 12.21 8.33
CA LEU A 382 1.05 11.17 7.36
C LEU A 382 2.36 11.47 6.62
N PRO A 383 3.23 10.46 6.36
CA PRO A 383 4.53 10.70 5.74
C PRO A 383 4.47 11.44 4.40
N ILE A 384 3.49 11.11 3.56
CA ILE A 384 3.30 11.75 2.25
C ILE A 384 2.79 13.19 2.38
N GLU A 385 1.87 13.45 3.32
CA GLU A 385 1.37 14.81 3.58
C GLU A 385 2.48 15.73 4.11
N LYS A 386 3.39 15.16 4.91
CA LYS A 386 4.60 15.86 5.37
C LYS A 386 5.54 16.20 4.22
N LEU A 387 5.69 15.30 3.23
CA LEU A 387 6.47 15.58 2.02
C LEU A 387 5.85 16.74 1.24
N VAL A 388 4.58 16.66 0.86
CA VAL A 388 3.95 17.69 0.02
C VAL A 388 3.91 19.05 0.72
N SER A 389 3.68 19.09 2.04
CA SER A 389 3.78 20.33 2.82
C SER A 389 5.19 20.91 2.88
N ARG A 390 6.24 20.07 2.86
CA ARG A 390 7.62 20.55 2.73
C ARG A 390 7.88 21.10 1.32
N LYS A 391 7.36 20.43 0.29
CA LYS A 391 7.50 20.86 -1.11
C LYS A 391 6.80 22.19 -1.39
N THR A 392 5.68 22.50 -0.76
CA THR A 392 5.04 23.82 -0.93
C THR A 392 5.89 24.94 -0.33
N ARG A 393 6.59 24.69 0.78
CA ARG A 393 7.57 25.65 1.31
C ARG A 393 8.79 25.81 0.42
N LYS A 394 9.28 24.72 -0.18
CA LYS A 394 10.36 24.75 -1.19
C LYS A 394 9.94 25.62 -2.39
N PHE A 395 8.73 25.40 -2.90
CA PHE A 395 8.15 26.19 -4.00
C PHE A 395 8.17 27.69 -3.70
N GLU A 396 7.70 28.10 -2.51
CA GLU A 396 7.72 29.49 -2.06
C GLU A 396 9.17 30.03 -1.95
N SER A 397 10.09 29.30 -1.32
CA SER A 397 11.48 29.76 -1.14
C SER A 397 12.28 29.88 -2.45
N GLN A 398 11.83 29.22 -3.52
CA GLN A 398 12.50 29.22 -4.83
C GLN A 398 11.87 30.19 -5.83
N GLY A 399 11.01 31.11 -5.38
CA GLY A 399 10.33 32.06 -6.25
C GLY A 399 9.28 31.37 -7.12
N HIS A 400 8.48 30.47 -6.53
CA HIS A 400 7.38 29.75 -7.16
C HIS A 400 7.85 28.77 -8.24
N ARG A 401 8.97 28.09 -7.99
CA ARG A 401 9.56 27.09 -8.89
C ARG A 401 9.72 25.74 -8.21
N LEU A 402 9.44 24.67 -8.95
CA LEU A 402 9.81 23.30 -8.62
C LEU A 402 10.33 22.61 -9.87
N PHE A 403 11.37 21.80 -9.70
CA PHE A 403 11.97 21.02 -10.78
C PHE A 403 11.29 19.66 -10.92
N LEU A 404 10.63 19.44 -12.06
CA LEU A 404 9.99 18.17 -12.42
C LEU A 404 9.05 17.57 -11.34
N PRO A 405 8.15 18.36 -10.73
CA PRO A 405 7.34 17.88 -9.60
C PRO A 405 6.37 16.75 -9.98
N GLY A 406 5.98 16.62 -11.24
CA GLY A 406 5.11 15.52 -11.70
C GLY A 406 5.86 14.18 -11.77
N ILE A 407 7.08 14.18 -12.31
CA ILE A 407 7.93 12.98 -12.36
C ILE A 407 8.37 12.57 -10.95
N GLU A 408 8.69 13.55 -10.10
CA GLU A 408 9.01 13.30 -8.69
C GLU A 408 7.85 12.59 -7.96
N LEU A 409 6.61 13.04 -8.19
CA LEU A 409 5.43 12.37 -7.63
C LEU A 409 5.23 10.96 -8.21
N ALA A 410 5.46 10.76 -9.51
CA ALA A 410 5.39 9.43 -10.12
C ALA A 410 6.35 8.43 -9.44
N TYR A 411 7.56 8.88 -9.12
CA TYR A 411 8.50 8.08 -8.34
C TYR A 411 8.01 7.83 -6.90
N VAL A 412 7.55 8.89 -6.21
CA VAL A 412 7.10 8.80 -4.81
C VAL A 412 5.88 7.88 -4.65
N PHE A 413 4.94 7.89 -5.60
CA PHE A 413 3.77 7.02 -5.62
C PHE A 413 4.07 5.60 -6.13
N GLY A 414 5.28 5.35 -6.64
CA GLY A 414 5.69 4.04 -7.17
C GLY A 414 5.18 3.75 -8.59
N SER A 415 4.51 4.70 -9.24
CA SER A 415 4.00 4.52 -10.61
C SER A 415 5.14 4.41 -11.63
N LEU A 416 6.24 5.14 -11.43
CA LEU A 416 7.37 5.16 -12.36
C LEU A 416 7.99 3.77 -12.60
N GLY A 417 8.00 2.90 -11.59
CA GLY A 417 8.51 1.52 -11.69
C GLY A 417 7.70 0.60 -12.61
N HIS A 418 6.52 1.04 -13.03
CA HIS A 418 5.59 0.31 -13.88
C HIS A 418 5.37 1.01 -15.23
N ALA A 419 6.17 2.04 -15.52
CA ALA A 419 6.13 2.72 -16.80
C ALA A 419 6.71 1.80 -17.89
N PRO A 420 6.04 1.68 -19.06
CA PRO A 420 6.59 0.96 -20.20
C PRO A 420 7.97 1.49 -20.59
N ARG A 421 8.88 0.60 -21.03
CA ARG A 421 10.24 0.97 -21.47
C ARG A 421 10.21 2.11 -22.48
N ARG A 422 9.35 1.99 -23.50
CA ARG A 422 9.20 3.00 -24.56
C ARG A 422 8.91 4.38 -23.99
N THR A 423 8.01 4.46 -23.03
CA THR A 423 7.58 5.71 -22.40
C THR A 423 8.71 6.37 -21.62
N LEU A 424 9.51 5.57 -20.89
CA LEU A 424 10.69 6.06 -20.18
C LEU A 424 11.71 6.67 -21.16
N ILE A 425 12.02 5.96 -22.25
CA ILE A 425 13.02 6.36 -23.25
C ILE A 425 12.56 7.53 -24.11
N SER A 426 11.32 7.52 -24.59
CA SER A 426 10.86 8.47 -25.60
C SER A 426 10.19 9.72 -25.02
N SER A 427 9.80 9.71 -23.75
CA SER A 427 9.05 10.81 -23.11
C SER A 427 9.76 11.34 -21.87
N LEU A 428 9.95 10.48 -20.85
CA LEU A 428 10.40 10.95 -19.54
C LEU A 428 11.89 11.33 -19.50
N ILE A 429 12.79 10.48 -20.01
CA ILE A 429 14.22 10.77 -20.06
C ILE A 429 14.51 12.06 -20.87
N PRO A 430 14.00 12.24 -22.10
CA PRO A 430 14.21 13.47 -22.87
C PRO A 430 13.71 14.73 -22.17
N ARG A 431 12.58 14.64 -21.44
CA ARG A 431 12.07 15.75 -20.64
C ARG A 431 13.03 16.11 -19.51
N ILE A 432 13.56 15.11 -18.80
CA ILE A 432 14.55 15.31 -17.74
C ILE A 432 15.83 15.94 -18.33
N ASP A 433 16.31 15.43 -19.46
CA ASP A 433 17.50 15.95 -20.15
C ASP A 433 17.35 17.42 -20.53
N LYS A 434 16.21 17.81 -21.10
CA LYS A 434 15.91 19.20 -21.42
C LYS A 434 15.97 20.09 -20.18
N ARG A 435 15.34 19.67 -19.08
CA ARG A 435 15.34 20.45 -17.84
C ARG A 435 16.70 20.52 -17.17
N MET A 436 17.47 19.44 -17.22
CA MET A 436 18.85 19.43 -16.77
C MET A 436 19.72 20.39 -17.59
N ALA A 437 19.57 20.42 -18.91
CA ALA A 437 20.29 21.36 -19.76
C ALA A 437 19.94 22.83 -19.44
N ASP A 438 18.64 23.15 -19.25
CA ASP A 438 18.17 24.49 -18.85
C ASP A 438 18.78 24.93 -17.50
N LEU A 439 18.87 23.99 -16.54
CA LEU A 439 19.47 24.21 -15.22
C LEU A 439 20.99 24.44 -15.32
N GLN A 440 21.70 23.57 -16.02
CA GLN A 440 23.16 23.57 -16.12
C GLN A 440 23.70 24.68 -17.02
N ALA A 441 22.85 25.29 -17.85
CA ALA A 441 23.19 26.51 -18.60
C ALA A 441 23.39 27.75 -17.70
N GLN A 442 22.99 27.66 -16.42
CA GLN A 442 23.10 28.74 -15.44
C GLN A 442 24.13 28.37 -14.35
N THR A 443 24.81 29.37 -13.78
CA THR A 443 25.62 29.13 -12.57
C THR A 443 24.71 28.99 -11.35
N PRO A 444 25.16 28.31 -10.27
CA PRO A 444 24.38 28.21 -9.04
C PRO A 444 23.92 29.57 -8.50
N GLU A 445 24.77 30.60 -8.61
CA GLU A 445 24.48 31.96 -8.15
C GLU A 445 23.39 32.63 -9.01
N ALA A 446 23.41 32.41 -10.33
CA ALA A 446 22.43 32.97 -11.25
C ALA A 446 21.06 32.29 -11.11
N TYR A 447 21.06 30.97 -10.88
CA TYR A 447 19.83 30.19 -10.64
C TYR A 447 19.19 30.50 -9.28
N GLY A 448 20.02 30.80 -8.28
CA GLY A 448 19.60 31.12 -6.92
C GLY A 448 19.27 29.89 -6.08
N ALA A 449 18.36 30.05 -5.12
CA ALA A 449 18.01 29.00 -4.17
C ALA A 449 17.51 27.73 -4.87
N GLY A 450 17.98 26.57 -4.39
CA GLY A 450 17.54 25.26 -4.87
C GLY A 450 18.32 24.67 -6.05
N TYR A 451 19.38 25.33 -6.54
CA TYR A 451 20.20 24.79 -7.65
C TYR A 451 20.65 23.35 -7.41
N TRP A 452 21.27 23.10 -6.24
CA TRP A 452 21.81 21.79 -5.92
C TRP A 452 20.73 20.74 -5.64
N ASP A 453 19.64 21.13 -4.99
CA ASP A 453 18.46 20.27 -4.80
C ASP A 453 17.89 19.81 -6.15
N ASP A 454 17.75 20.72 -7.11
CA ASP A 454 17.20 20.44 -8.43
C ASP A 454 18.19 19.63 -9.31
N LEU A 455 19.49 19.93 -9.23
CA LEU A 455 20.54 19.17 -9.94
C LEU A 455 20.58 17.71 -9.46
N VAL A 456 20.56 17.50 -8.14
CA VAL A 456 20.55 16.16 -7.54
C VAL A 456 19.25 15.44 -7.86
N LEU A 457 18.11 16.11 -7.83
CA LEU A 457 16.82 15.54 -8.24
C LEU A 457 16.83 15.10 -9.71
N GLY A 458 17.34 15.92 -10.62
CA GLY A 458 17.37 15.60 -12.04
C GLY A 458 18.27 14.41 -12.37
N HIS A 459 19.48 14.37 -11.80
CA HIS A 459 20.34 13.19 -11.89
C HIS A 459 19.65 11.96 -11.32
N PHE A 460 19.06 12.05 -10.12
CA PHE A 460 18.35 10.94 -9.50
C PHE A 460 17.21 10.41 -10.38
N LEU A 461 16.29 11.26 -10.84
CA LEU A 461 15.15 10.85 -11.66
C LEU A 461 15.59 10.26 -13.00
N ARG A 462 16.61 10.84 -13.65
CA ARG A 462 17.15 10.32 -14.91
C ARG A 462 17.79 8.95 -14.72
N GLY A 463 18.59 8.77 -13.66
CA GLY A 463 19.20 7.50 -13.32
C GLY A 463 18.16 6.42 -13.04
N VAL A 464 17.12 6.76 -12.27
CA VAL A 464 15.99 5.85 -12.00
C VAL A 464 15.26 5.46 -13.28
N CYS A 465 14.94 6.41 -14.16
CA CYS A 465 14.27 6.12 -15.42
C CYS A 465 15.11 5.18 -16.32
N LYS A 466 16.43 5.42 -16.40
CA LYS A 466 17.36 4.56 -17.15
C LYS A 466 17.42 3.14 -16.56
N ALA A 467 17.52 3.02 -15.24
CA ALA A 467 17.51 1.73 -14.55
C ALA A 467 16.20 0.97 -14.80
N MET A 468 15.04 1.63 -14.71
CA MET A 468 13.73 1.02 -14.97
C MET A 468 13.54 0.65 -16.44
N ALA A 469 14.06 1.45 -17.37
CA ALA A 469 14.01 1.11 -18.79
C ALA A 469 14.84 -0.15 -19.08
N ARG A 470 15.99 -0.29 -18.42
CA ARG A 470 16.87 -1.46 -18.52
C ARG A 470 16.31 -2.71 -17.84
N TYR A 471 15.77 -2.57 -16.63
CA TYR A 471 15.34 -3.66 -15.76
C TYR A 471 13.82 -3.60 -15.57
N GLN A 472 13.07 -3.82 -16.65
CA GLN A 472 11.62 -3.96 -16.58
C GLN A 472 11.24 -5.17 -15.70
N PRO A 473 10.13 -5.09 -14.95
CA PRO A 473 9.65 -6.21 -14.14
C PRO A 473 9.50 -7.49 -14.96
N PRO A 474 9.77 -8.69 -14.40
CA PRO A 474 9.59 -9.96 -15.11
C PRO A 474 8.18 -10.17 -15.67
N GLN A 475 7.18 -9.54 -15.04
CA GLN A 475 5.77 -9.62 -15.40
C GLN A 475 5.36 -8.61 -16.48
N ALA A 476 6.26 -7.72 -16.90
CA ALA A 476 5.95 -6.73 -17.93
C ALA A 476 5.48 -7.40 -19.22
N ASP A 477 4.39 -6.88 -19.80
CA ASP A 477 3.84 -7.27 -21.09
C ASP A 477 4.94 -7.19 -22.17
N GLU A 478 4.89 -8.10 -23.15
CA GLU A 478 5.92 -8.18 -24.18
C GLU A 478 6.10 -6.88 -24.95
N LEU A 479 5.00 -6.15 -25.19
CA LEU A 479 5.04 -4.85 -25.85
C LEU A 479 5.61 -3.76 -24.94
N ALA A 480 5.41 -3.86 -23.63
CA ALA A 480 5.93 -2.88 -22.66
C ALA A 480 7.46 -2.95 -22.53
N ARG A 481 8.04 -4.15 -22.68
CA ARG A 481 9.50 -4.39 -22.64
C ARG A 481 10.19 -4.36 -24.01
N ALA A 482 9.44 -4.16 -25.10
CA ALA A 482 9.98 -4.21 -26.46
C ALA A 482 11.08 -3.17 -26.66
N VAL A 483 12.20 -3.59 -27.25
CA VAL A 483 13.35 -2.74 -27.58
C VAL A 483 13.25 -2.31 -29.03
N GLN A 484 13.36 -1.01 -29.29
CA GLN A 484 13.39 -0.45 -30.64
C GLN A 484 14.83 -0.25 -31.13
N SER A 485 15.05 -0.27 -32.44
CA SER A 485 16.40 -0.10 -33.01
C SER A 485 17.03 1.27 -32.74
N THR A 486 16.21 2.26 -32.37
CA THR A 486 16.65 3.62 -32.01
C THR A 486 16.84 3.81 -30.52
N ASP A 487 16.51 2.81 -29.70
CA ASP A 487 16.67 2.90 -28.26
C ASP A 487 18.17 2.83 -27.89
N PRO A 488 18.58 3.49 -26.80
CA PRO A 488 19.87 3.22 -26.19
C PRO A 488 19.98 1.73 -25.85
N SER A 489 21.19 1.19 -26.00
CA SER A 489 21.47 -0.19 -25.62
C SER A 489 21.30 -0.40 -24.12
N ASP A 490 21.05 -1.65 -23.75
CA ASP A 490 20.94 -2.02 -22.34
C ASP A 490 22.20 -1.72 -21.52
N ALA A 491 23.39 -1.79 -22.15
CA ALA A 491 24.63 -1.41 -21.51
C ALA A 491 24.73 0.11 -21.28
N GLU A 492 24.27 0.92 -22.23
CA GLU A 492 24.24 2.39 -22.10
C GLU A 492 23.23 2.85 -21.04
N LEU A 493 22.06 2.22 -20.98
CA LEU A 493 21.06 2.50 -19.94
C LEU A 493 21.58 2.13 -18.55
N ASP A 494 22.18 0.95 -18.41
CA ASP A 494 22.71 0.47 -17.14
C ASP A 494 23.88 1.35 -16.63
N ALA A 495 24.87 1.63 -17.48
CA ALA A 495 26.00 2.48 -17.12
C ALA A 495 25.56 3.93 -16.86
N GLY A 496 24.66 4.46 -17.70
CA GLY A 496 24.14 5.81 -17.55
C GLY A 496 23.26 5.97 -16.29
N ALA A 497 22.60 4.91 -15.83
CA ALA A 497 21.84 4.91 -14.59
C ALA A 497 22.76 5.08 -13.37
N GLU A 498 23.84 4.29 -13.33
CA GLU A 498 24.86 4.37 -12.28
C GLU A 498 25.55 5.74 -12.27
N GLU A 499 25.96 6.24 -13.44
CA GLU A 499 26.63 7.54 -13.59
C GLU A 499 25.78 8.67 -12.98
N ASP A 500 24.48 8.70 -13.33
CA ASP A 500 23.55 9.70 -12.82
C ASP A 500 23.36 9.58 -11.30
N MET A 501 23.17 8.37 -10.77
CA MET A 501 23.00 8.18 -9.33
C MET A 501 24.27 8.53 -8.53
N LEU A 502 25.45 8.20 -9.06
CA LEU A 502 26.73 8.59 -8.48
C LEU A 502 26.93 10.11 -8.55
N ALA A 503 26.50 10.78 -9.63
CA ALA A 503 26.52 12.23 -9.73
C ALA A 503 25.59 12.88 -8.69
N ALA A 504 24.40 12.32 -8.44
CA ALA A 504 23.51 12.77 -7.37
C ALA A 504 24.16 12.63 -5.98
N ILE A 505 24.81 11.50 -5.69
CA ILE A 505 25.52 11.27 -4.42
C ILE A 505 26.72 12.24 -4.29
N LYS A 506 27.51 12.43 -5.35
CA LYS A 506 28.66 13.34 -5.35
C LYS A 506 28.27 14.78 -4.97
N ASN A 507 27.11 15.23 -5.42
CA ASN A 507 26.61 16.58 -5.14
C ASN A 507 25.73 16.67 -3.88
N SER A 508 25.49 15.55 -3.18
CA SER A 508 24.63 15.51 -1.99
C SER A 508 25.06 16.42 -0.84
N PRO A 509 26.35 16.75 -0.60
CA PRO A 509 26.73 17.67 0.47
C PRO A 509 26.19 19.10 0.30
N HIS A 510 25.78 19.46 -0.92
CA HIS A 510 25.25 20.79 -1.25
C HIS A 510 23.72 20.88 -1.21
N VAL A 511 23.01 19.76 -1.08
CA VAL A 511 21.53 19.74 -1.00
C VAL A 511 21.06 20.47 0.25
N GLU A 512 20.11 21.39 0.12
CA GLU A 512 19.69 22.28 1.19
C GLU A 512 18.38 21.85 1.86
N LEU A 513 17.43 21.30 1.11
CA LEU A 513 16.05 21.04 1.56
C LEU A 513 15.63 19.57 1.36
N ASP A 514 15.85 19.01 0.18
CA ASP A 514 15.32 17.70 -0.24
C ASP A 514 16.26 16.53 0.12
N HIS A 515 16.69 16.46 1.37
CA HIS A 515 17.62 15.42 1.85
C HIS A 515 17.15 13.97 1.62
N TYR A 516 15.84 13.74 1.46
CA TYR A 516 15.33 12.39 1.19
C TYR A 516 15.88 11.82 -0.13
N ILE A 517 16.14 12.66 -1.13
CA ILE A 517 16.64 12.22 -2.45
C ILE A 517 17.98 11.50 -2.29
N VAL A 518 18.83 11.97 -1.37
CA VAL A 518 20.16 11.39 -1.13
C VAL A 518 20.04 9.93 -0.71
N TYR A 519 19.20 9.64 0.28
CA TYR A 519 19.01 8.27 0.76
C TYR A 519 18.25 7.40 -0.24
N HIS A 520 17.27 7.96 -0.94
CA HIS A 520 16.60 7.26 -2.04
C HIS A 520 17.57 6.91 -3.18
N CYS A 521 18.54 7.77 -3.48
CA CYS A 521 19.59 7.51 -4.46
C CYS A 521 20.47 6.32 -4.03
N HIS A 522 20.87 6.25 -2.76
CA HIS A 522 21.56 5.06 -2.24
C HIS A 522 20.69 3.81 -2.36
N PHE A 523 19.39 3.88 -2.04
CA PHE A 523 18.50 2.74 -2.19
C PHE A 523 18.42 2.24 -3.64
N GLU A 524 18.17 3.13 -4.61
CA GLU A 524 18.06 2.75 -6.03
C GLU A 524 19.39 2.25 -6.61
N LEU A 525 20.53 2.81 -6.19
CA LEU A 525 21.85 2.32 -6.58
C LEU A 525 22.14 0.93 -5.97
N GLY A 526 21.68 0.69 -4.75
CA GLY A 526 21.72 -0.63 -4.13
C GLY A 526 20.90 -1.66 -4.92
N LYS A 527 19.71 -1.28 -5.40
CA LYS A 527 18.90 -2.12 -6.30
C LYS A 527 19.60 -2.38 -7.63
N LEU A 528 20.19 -1.35 -8.25
CA LEU A 528 20.94 -1.48 -9.50
C LEU A 528 22.07 -2.50 -9.37
N TYR A 529 22.90 -2.39 -8.34
CA TYR A 529 23.97 -3.37 -8.09
C TYR A 529 23.42 -4.78 -7.80
N SER A 530 22.29 -4.88 -7.11
CA SER A 530 21.64 -6.19 -6.90
C SER A 530 21.20 -6.81 -8.23
N GLN A 531 20.68 -6.03 -9.17
CA GLN A 531 20.31 -6.52 -10.51
C GLN A 531 21.52 -7.01 -11.32
N ARG A 532 22.70 -6.43 -11.08
CA ARG A 532 23.98 -6.88 -11.65
C ARG A 532 24.58 -8.11 -10.94
N GLY A 533 23.97 -8.57 -9.84
CA GLY A 533 24.53 -9.63 -8.98
C GLY A 533 25.69 -9.15 -8.07
N GLU A 534 25.92 -7.85 -7.97
CA GLU A 534 26.98 -7.23 -7.17
C GLU A 534 26.55 -7.01 -5.71
N ASN A 535 26.19 -8.10 -5.01
CA ASN A 535 25.55 -8.04 -3.70
C ASN A 535 26.37 -7.28 -2.63
N LYS A 536 27.71 -7.31 -2.71
CA LYS A 536 28.57 -6.53 -1.79
C LYS A 536 28.38 -5.02 -1.97
N SER A 537 28.33 -4.56 -3.22
CA SER A 537 28.06 -3.17 -3.56
C SER A 537 26.63 -2.79 -3.14
N ALA A 538 25.65 -3.65 -3.42
CA ALA A 538 24.27 -3.46 -3.00
C ALA A 538 24.15 -3.24 -1.48
N TYR A 539 24.75 -4.13 -0.66
CA TYR A 539 24.73 -4.01 0.80
C TYR A 539 25.39 -2.73 1.31
N LYS A 540 26.48 -2.27 0.68
CA LYS A 540 27.13 -1.01 1.07
C LYS A 540 26.16 0.17 0.95
N HIS A 541 25.37 0.22 -0.12
CA HIS A 541 24.39 1.29 -0.31
C HIS A 541 23.17 1.14 0.60
N PHE A 542 22.66 -0.08 0.80
CA PHE A 542 21.56 -0.32 1.75
C PHE A 542 21.96 0.01 3.19
N ASP A 543 23.22 -0.23 3.59
CA ASP A 543 23.71 0.11 4.93
C ASP A 543 23.72 1.62 5.19
N VAL A 544 24.04 2.44 4.19
CA VAL A 544 23.92 3.91 4.29
C VAL A 544 22.48 4.33 4.64
N VAL A 545 21.49 3.72 3.99
CA VAL A 545 20.08 4.01 4.25
C VAL A 545 19.65 3.53 5.65
N MET A 546 20.07 2.32 6.05
CA MET A 546 19.71 1.75 7.35
C MET A 546 20.35 2.48 8.53
N THR A 547 21.58 2.97 8.35
CA THR A 547 22.34 3.68 9.40
C THR A 547 22.06 5.18 9.41
N GLY A 548 21.59 5.75 8.29
CA GLY A 548 21.46 7.19 8.11
C GLY A 548 22.82 7.90 8.10
N LYS A 549 23.90 7.21 7.73
CA LYS A 549 25.27 7.75 7.75
C LYS A 549 25.82 7.92 6.34
N LEU A 550 25.88 9.16 5.88
CA LEU A 550 26.55 9.53 4.63
C LEU A 550 28.07 9.53 4.80
N SER A 551 28.81 9.18 3.75
CA SER A 551 30.28 9.23 3.73
C SER A 551 30.82 10.66 3.81
N GLU A 552 30.12 11.60 3.18
CA GLU A 552 30.40 13.02 3.24
C GLU A 552 29.27 13.73 3.97
N LEU A 553 29.63 14.60 4.92
CA LEU A 553 28.65 15.27 5.77
C LEU A 553 27.93 16.37 4.97
N ASN A 554 26.60 16.29 4.92
CA ASN A 554 25.78 17.41 4.50
C ASN A 554 25.55 18.37 5.69
N LYS A 555 26.12 19.58 5.61
CA LYS A 555 26.04 20.61 6.66
C LYS A 555 24.61 21.15 6.88
N HIS A 556 23.74 21.05 5.87
CA HIS A 556 22.34 21.48 5.95
C HIS A 556 21.50 20.44 6.68
N GLU A 557 21.80 19.15 6.49
CA GLU A 557 21.15 18.06 7.21
C GLU A 557 21.41 18.12 8.72
N GLN A 558 22.63 18.45 9.14
CA GLN A 558 22.96 18.62 10.58
C GLN A 558 22.13 19.71 11.27
N LYS A 559 21.72 20.74 10.52
CA LYS A 559 20.87 21.82 11.03
C LYS A 559 19.39 21.43 11.04
N ALA A 560 18.98 20.51 10.17
CA ALA A 560 17.63 19.98 10.11
C ALA A 560 17.39 19.02 11.29
N GLN A 561 16.94 19.54 12.42
CA GLN A 561 16.52 18.69 13.54
C GLN A 561 15.34 17.80 13.11
N GLY A 562 15.57 16.48 13.00
CA GLY A 562 14.53 15.47 12.80
C GLY A 562 14.61 14.68 11.49
N LYS A 563 13.61 13.84 11.25
CA LYS A 563 13.58 12.88 10.12
C LYS A 563 13.36 13.58 8.76
N TYR A 564 14.12 13.17 7.75
CA TYR A 564 13.85 13.52 6.35
C TYR A 564 12.51 12.94 5.87
N SER A 565 12.00 13.41 4.73
CA SER A 565 10.68 13.01 4.23
C SER A 565 10.72 11.54 3.80
N LEU A 566 9.65 10.78 4.04
CA LEU A 566 9.55 9.36 3.64
C LEU A 566 10.59 8.40 4.26
N GLU A 567 11.44 8.82 5.20
CA GLU A 567 12.46 7.96 5.85
C GLU A 567 11.88 6.62 6.33
N GLY A 568 10.73 6.65 7.02
CA GLY A 568 10.11 5.41 7.52
C GLY A 568 9.72 4.45 6.39
N ALA A 569 9.21 4.97 5.27
CA ALA A 569 8.88 4.17 4.10
C ALA A 569 10.15 3.59 3.47
N LEU A 570 11.19 4.41 3.26
CA LEU A 570 12.45 3.98 2.67
C LEU A 570 13.16 2.89 3.50
N LEU A 571 13.15 3.01 4.83
CA LEU A 571 13.70 2.00 5.73
C LEU A 571 12.96 0.66 5.59
N MET A 572 11.63 0.67 5.44
CA MET A 572 10.87 -0.54 5.15
C MET A 572 11.27 -1.15 3.81
N LYS A 573 11.36 -0.34 2.75
CA LYS A 573 11.80 -0.81 1.42
C LYS A 573 13.20 -1.45 1.47
N THR A 574 14.12 -0.79 2.18
CA THR A 574 15.51 -1.24 2.33
C THR A 574 15.61 -2.53 3.14
N HIS A 575 14.79 -2.68 4.18
CA HIS A 575 14.74 -3.92 4.95
C HIS A 575 14.30 -5.11 4.09
N SER A 576 13.23 -4.94 3.30
CA SER A 576 12.77 -5.97 2.37
C SER A 576 13.82 -6.32 1.32
N ALA A 577 14.49 -5.32 0.74
CA ALA A 577 15.58 -5.52 -0.22
C ALA A 577 16.76 -6.32 0.37
N ILE A 578 17.17 -6.00 1.61
CA ILE A 578 18.20 -6.76 2.34
C ILE A 578 17.76 -8.19 2.60
N GLN A 579 16.49 -8.41 2.94
CA GLN A 579 15.92 -9.74 3.17
C GLN A 579 15.96 -10.57 1.88
N ALA A 580 15.51 -10.01 0.75
CA ALA A 580 15.56 -10.67 -0.55
C ALA A 580 16.99 -11.14 -0.92
N LEU A 581 17.99 -10.28 -0.73
CA LEU A 581 19.39 -10.64 -0.96
C LEU A 581 19.89 -11.79 -0.07
N LYS A 582 19.45 -11.85 1.19
CA LYS A 582 19.80 -12.94 2.11
C LYS A 582 19.20 -14.28 1.69
N GLU A 583 18.03 -14.22 1.05
CA GLU A 583 17.31 -15.38 0.51
C GLU A 583 17.84 -15.81 -0.88
N GLY A 584 18.84 -15.10 -1.43
CA GLY A 584 19.41 -15.38 -2.74
C GLY A 584 18.62 -14.78 -3.92
N ASN A 585 17.63 -13.94 -3.63
CA ASN A 585 16.82 -13.24 -4.62
C ASN A 585 17.41 -11.87 -4.95
N THR A 586 17.08 -11.34 -6.14
CA THR A 586 17.36 -9.94 -6.49
C THR A 586 16.49 -8.99 -5.67
N ALA A 587 17.04 -7.85 -5.24
CA ALA A 587 16.32 -6.79 -4.51
C ALA A 587 15.39 -5.92 -5.39
N ALA A 588 14.84 -6.52 -6.47
CA ALA A 588 14.07 -5.86 -7.53
C ALA A 588 12.78 -5.22 -7.02
#